data_AF-A0A2H6HA31-F1
#
_entry.id   AF-A0A2H6HA31-F1
#
_cell.length_a   1.000
_cell.length_b   1.000
_cell.length_c   1.000
_cell.angle_alpha   90.00
_cell.angle_beta   90.00
_cell.angle_gamma   90.00
#
_symmetry.space_group_name_H-M   'P 1'
#
loop_
_entity.id
_entity.type
_entity.pdbx_description
1 polymer ?
#
loop_
_entity_poly.entity_id
_entity_poly.type
_entity_poly.pdbx_seq_one_letter_code
_entity_poly.pdbx_strand_id
1 'polypeptide(L)'
;MAVYGGDLAQLEDLAGRFRQEAAAVEALEARITASLQSTAWTGPAANRFRDQWSGEFVPALHRLREAMAENATAVTRRRQAIESATS
;
A
#
# COMPACT_ATOMS: atom_id res chain seq x y z
N MET A 1 -26.06 7.93 22.32
CA MET A 1 -25.24 8.73 21.38
C MET A 1 -23.82 8.17 21.14
N ALA A 2 -23.51 6.93 21.56
CA ALA A 2 -22.14 6.38 21.46
C ALA A 2 -21.83 5.61 20.15
N VAL A 3 -22.85 5.26 19.35
CA VAL A 3 -22.68 4.41 18.16
C VAL A 3 -21.85 5.10 17.07
N TYR A 4 -22.08 6.40 16.83
CA TYR A 4 -21.37 7.16 15.79
C TYR A 4 -19.90 7.44 16.15
N GLY A 5 -19.59 7.81 17.40
CA GLY A 5 -18.21 8.06 17.83
C GLY A 5 -17.32 6.81 17.79
N GLY A 6 -17.88 5.64 18.10
CA GLY A 6 -17.17 4.35 18.00
C GLY A 6 -16.87 3.93 16.56
N ASP A 7 -17.82 4.13 15.65
CA ASP A 7 -17.65 3.84 14.21
C ASP A 7 -16.63 4.79 13.56
N LEU A 8 -16.66 6.08 13.88
CA LEU A 8 -15.69 7.06 13.38
C LEU A 8 -14.24 6.70 13.75
N ALA A 9 -14.00 6.21 14.97
CA ALA A 9 -12.68 5.76 15.41
C ALA A 9 -12.24 4.49 14.67
N GLN A 10 -13.16 3.56 14.39
CA GLN A 10 -12.87 2.36 13.60
C GLN A 10 -12.53 2.68 12.14
N LEU A 11 -13.20 3.67 11.54
CA LEU A 11 -12.86 4.15 10.20
C LEU A 11 -11.47 4.81 10.17
N GLU A 12 -11.09 5.59 11.19
CA GLU A 12 -9.75 6.15 11.26
C GLU A 12 -8.67 5.06 11.38
N ASP A 13 -8.88 4.04 12.23
CA ASP A 13 -7.99 2.89 12.33
C ASP A 13 -7.86 2.15 11.00
N LEU A 14 -8.98 1.91 10.31
CA LEU A 14 -8.98 1.27 8.99
C LEU A 14 -8.19 2.09 7.95
N ALA A 15 -8.37 3.41 7.91
CA ALA A 15 -7.57 4.29 7.04
C ALA A 15 -6.07 4.22 7.39
N GLY A 16 -5.75 4.17 8.68
CA GLY A 16 -4.39 3.96 9.19
C GLY A 16 -3.78 2.65 8.66
N ARG A 17 -4.51 1.54 8.72
CA ARG A 17 -4.05 0.24 8.22
C ARG A 17 -3.74 0.28 6.73
N PHE A 18 -4.61 0.86 5.91
CA PHE A 18 -4.34 1.01 4.47
C PHE A 18 -3.05 1.79 4.19
N ARG A 19 -2.77 2.87 4.95
CA ARG A 19 -1.52 3.64 4.81
C ARG A 19 -0.29 2.83 5.24
N GLN A 20 -0.42 2.05 6.32
CA GLN A 20 0.66 1.19 6.80
C GLN A 20 1.01 0.11 5.78
N GLU A 21 0.01 -0.56 5.21
CA GLU A 21 0.21 -1.59 4.19
C GLU A 21 0.81 -0.99 2.90
N ALA A 22 0.39 0.21 2.50
CA ALA A 22 0.99 0.91 1.36
C ALA A 22 2.51 1.13 1.55
N ALA A 23 2.91 1.56 2.75
CA ALA A 23 4.32 1.72 3.11
C ALA A 23 5.06 0.38 3.21
N ALA A 24 4.38 -0.68 3.67
CA ALA A 24 4.95 -2.03 3.74
C ALA A 24 5.25 -2.59 2.34
N VAL A 25 4.38 -2.34 1.36
CA VAL A 25 4.58 -2.71 -0.05
C VAL A 25 5.80 -1.99 -0.64
N GLU A 26 5.93 -0.69 -0.40
CA GLU A 26 7.10 0.08 -0.84
C GLU A 26 8.41 -0.44 -0.22
N ALA A 27 8.40 -0.71 1.09
CA ALA A 27 9.56 -1.27 1.77
C ALA A 27 9.90 -2.69 1.27
N LEU A 28 8.90 -3.50 0.92
CA LEU A 28 9.08 -4.83 0.34
C LEU A 28 9.77 -4.75 -1.02
N GLU A 29 9.28 -3.88 -1.91
CA GLU A 29 9.87 -3.63 -3.22
C GLU A 29 11.35 -3.23 -3.11
N ALA A 30 11.65 -2.27 -2.22
CA ALA A 30 13.01 -1.79 -2.01
C ALA A 30 13.93 -2.90 -1.49
N ARG A 31 13.48 -3.70 -0.51
CA ARG A 31 14.26 -4.82 0.04
C ARG A 31 14.56 -5.88 -1.01
N ILE A 32 13.57 -6.26 -1.82
CA ILE A 32 13.78 -7.27 -2.87
C ILE A 32 14.71 -6.72 -3.95
N THR A 33 14.52 -5.48 -4.38
CA THR A 33 15.38 -4.83 -5.38
C THR A 33 16.83 -4.78 -4.93
N ALA A 34 17.09 -4.36 -3.69
CA ALA A 34 18.43 -4.35 -3.11
C ALA A 34 19.05 -5.75 -3.05
N SER A 35 18.28 -6.76 -2.63
CA SER A 35 18.72 -8.16 -2.61
C SER A 35 19.10 -8.68 -3.99
N LEU A 36 18.32 -8.34 -5.03
CA LEU A 36 18.61 -8.73 -6.42
C LEU A 36 19.88 -8.08 -6.97
N GLN A 37 20.20 -6.87 -6.51
CA GLN A 37 21.42 -6.15 -6.87
C GLN A 37 22.66 -6.73 -6.15
N SER A 38 22.52 -7.16 -4.89
CA SER A 38 23.63 -7.74 -4.12
C SER A 38 23.88 -9.22 -4.41
N THR A 39 22.90 -9.93 -4.97
CA THR A 39 23.01 -11.37 -5.22
C THR A 39 23.92 -11.65 -6.42
N ALA A 40 24.95 -12.48 -6.21
CA ALA A 40 25.87 -12.96 -7.25
C ALA A 40 25.22 -14.02 -8.17
N TRP A 41 24.10 -13.67 -8.78
CA TRP A 41 23.35 -14.49 -9.72
C TRP A 41 23.46 -13.91 -11.13
N THR A 42 24.15 -14.63 -12.01
CA THR A 42 24.48 -14.19 -13.38
C THR A 42 23.95 -15.20 -14.42
N GLY A 43 23.92 -14.78 -15.68
CA GLY A 43 23.49 -15.58 -16.81
C GLY A 43 22.09 -15.21 -17.35
N PRO A 44 21.66 -15.85 -18.46
CA PRO A 44 20.46 -15.43 -19.20
C PRO A 44 19.18 -15.49 -18.37
N ALA A 45 19.04 -16.49 -17.48
CA ALA A 45 17.88 -16.59 -16.60
C ALA A 45 17.83 -15.44 -15.57
N ALA A 46 18.99 -15.05 -15.04
CA ALA A 46 19.11 -13.96 -14.08
C ALA A 46 18.76 -12.61 -14.72
N ASN A 47 19.17 -12.39 -15.97
CA ASN A 47 18.82 -11.19 -16.73
C ASN A 47 17.31 -11.14 -16.99
N ARG A 48 16.72 -12.23 -17.51
CA ARG A 48 15.27 -12.31 -17.75
C ARG A 48 14.45 -12.03 -16.49
N PHE A 49 14.88 -12.55 -15.34
CA PHE A 49 14.20 -12.28 -14.09
C PHE A 49 14.30 -10.81 -13.67
N ARG A 50 15.47 -10.17 -13.83
CA ARG A 50 15.64 -8.74 -13.53
C ARG A 50 14.79 -7.87 -14.45
N ASP A 51 14.67 -8.24 -15.72
CA ASP A 51 13.79 -7.57 -16.69
C ASP A 51 12.32 -7.73 -16.31
N GLN A 52 11.90 -8.93 -15.88
CA GLN A 52 10.55 -9.17 -15.38
C GLN A 52 10.28 -8.40 -14.08
N TRP A 53 11.26 -8.36 -13.17
CA TRP A 53 11.16 -7.63 -11.91
C TRP A 53 10.90 -6.15 -12.14
N SER A 54 11.70 -5.49 -12.99
CA SER A 54 11.55 -4.07 -13.29
C SER A 54 10.35 -3.77 -14.20
N GLY A 55 10.02 -4.67 -15.12
CA GLY A 55 8.97 -4.44 -16.14
C GLY A 55 7.57 -4.87 -15.73
N GLU A 56 7.42 -5.82 -14.81
CA GLU A 56 6.12 -6.40 -14.44
C GLU A 56 5.85 -6.26 -12.94
N PHE A 57 6.76 -6.75 -12.10
CA PHE A 57 6.51 -6.85 -10.66
C PHE A 57 6.54 -5.50 -9.96
N VAL A 58 7.55 -4.66 -10.23
CA VAL A 58 7.64 -3.29 -9.68
C VAL A 58 6.39 -2.46 -10.05
N PRO A 59 5.96 -2.38 -11.31
CA PRO A 59 4.71 -1.69 -11.66
C PRO A 59 3.47 -2.27 -10.98
N ALA A 60 3.38 -3.59 -10.78
CA ALA A 60 2.26 -4.19 -10.06
C ALA A 60 2.24 -3.78 -8.58
N LEU A 61 3.40 -3.73 -7.92
CA LEU A 61 3.54 -3.26 -6.53
C LEU A 61 3.20 -1.77 -6.40
N HIS A 62 3.60 -0.94 -7.36
CA HIS A 62 3.22 0.48 -7.40
C HIS A 62 1.70 0.66 -7.49
N ARG A 63 1.03 -0.07 -8.38
CA ARG A 63 -0.44 -0.05 -8.49
C ARG A 63 -1.11 -0.52 -7.20
N LEU A 64 -0.56 -1.53 -6.53
CA LEU A 64 -1.10 -1.98 -5.24
C LEU A 64 -0.99 -0.91 -4.17
N ARG A 65 0.18 -0.24 -4.07
CA ARG A 65 0.40 0.88 -3.16
C ARG A 65 -0.56 2.03 -3.43
N GLU A 66 -0.75 2.40 -4.70
CA GLU A 66 -1.69 3.44 -5.13
C GLU A 66 -3.12 3.08 -4.71
N ALA A 67 -3.56 1.84 -4.99
CA ALA A 67 -4.89 1.38 -4.59
C ALA A 67 -5.08 1.43 -3.07
N MET A 68 -4.08 1.08 -2.28
CA MET A 68 -4.14 1.18 -0.82
C MET A 68 -4.25 2.65 -0.35
N ALA A 69 -3.49 3.57 -0.93
CA ALA A 69 -3.56 5.00 -0.62
C ALA A 69 -4.93 5.62 -1.01
N GLU A 70 -5.49 5.21 -2.13
CA GLU A 70 -6.83 5.60 -2.57
C GLU A 70 -7.90 5.11 -1.59
N ASN A 71 -7.80 3.85 -1.14
CA ASN A 71 -8.73 3.28 -0.15
C ASN A 71 -8.63 4.01 1.19
N ALA A 72 -7.42 4.33 1.68
CA ALA A 72 -7.24 5.14 2.89
C ALA A 72 -7.94 6.50 2.76
N THR A 73 -7.80 7.14 1.60
CA THR A 73 -8.45 8.41 1.29
C THR A 73 -9.97 8.27 1.26
N ALA A 74 -10.50 7.21 0.63
CA ALA A 74 -11.93 6.94 0.56
C ALA A 74 -12.54 6.72 1.95
N VAL A 75 -11.87 5.97 2.83
CA VAL A 75 -12.30 5.75 4.22
C VAL A 75 -12.30 7.06 5.00
N THR A 76 -11.25 7.87 4.86
CA THR A 76 -11.17 9.20 5.52
C THR A 76 -12.30 10.13 5.08
N ARG A 77 -12.61 10.17 3.77
CA ARG A 77 -13.72 10.97 3.24
C ARG A 77 -15.07 10.53 3.81
N ARG A 78 -15.30 9.22 3.92
CA ARG A 78 -16.52 8.67 4.52
C ARG A 78 -16.65 9.08 5.99
N ARG A 79 -15.55 9.00 6.75
CA ARG A 79 -15.50 9.45 8.16
C ARG A 79 -15.92 10.91 8.29
N GLN A 80 -15.33 11.80 7.47
CA GLN A 80 -15.64 13.23 7.46
C GLN A 80 -17.12 13.51 7.12
N ALA A 81 -17.68 12.77 6.15
CA ALA A 81 -19.09 12.93 5.78
C ALA A 81 -20.04 12.57 6.95
N ILE A 82 -19.73 11.50 7.69
CA ILE A 82 -20.52 11.07 8.86
C ILE A 82 -20.41 12.11 10.00
N GLU A 83 -19.21 12.61 10.26
CA GLU A 83 -18.95 13.63 11.27
C GLU A 83 -19.72 14.93 11.00
N SER A 84 -19.68 15.43 9.75
CA SER A 84 -20.44 16.63 9.34
C SER A 84 -21.96 16.44 9.33
N ALA A 85 -22.45 15.20 9.14
CA ALA A 85 -23.89 14.92 9.15
C ALA A 85 -24.45 14.72 10.56
N THR A 86 -23.59 14.49 11.55
CA THR A 86 -23.97 14.20 12.95
C THR A 86 -23.62 15.34 13.92
N SER A 87 -22.94 16.38 13.43
CA SER A 87 -22.66 17.63 14.15
C SER A 87 -23.77 18.66 13.96
#